data_AF-A0A3B8QPF3-F1
#
_entry.id   AF-A0A3B8QPF3-F1
#
_cell.length_a   1.000
_cell.length_b   1.000
_cell.length_c   1.000
_cell.angle_alpha   90.00
_cell.angle_beta   90.00
_cell.angle_gamma   90.00
#
_symmetry.space_group_name_H-M   'P 1'
#
loop_
_entity.id
_entity.type
_entity.pdbx_description
1 polymer ?
#
loop_
_entity_poly.entity_id
_entity_poly.type
_entity_poly.pdbx_seq_one_letter_code
_entity_poly.pdbx_strand_id
1 'polypeptide(L)'
;MKKILGIAWRFFWRLKTILLALLLVGSLSLNLVLFVGGSLFSAVNSGFEAVSGIQTIASRNKAEIASLSEDVIIERKAKREVKGQLAETSAELVAERKVKRELKGQVAEISGDLVVERNAKRALRSQVSDQAAELASFRVSNRQLKSQVRDIGLGIVPFKGKKVALSAAVDETADMVNRRAVKTAKREVASMPAEAIPYLGTAMIVGVTALELYDLCATLKDMSALKRAFNPDFGQSDEELEVCAMKVPPKAEIIEAVKASPEKAWAAATAATPSWSELKQFEFPDVSWTEMWGTTTSGASDIWENTAEGANDIGAKVKKWWLAE
;
A
#
# COMPACT_ATOMS: atom_id res chain seq x y z
N MET A 1 150.09 86.17 -10.05
CA MET A 1 149.17 85.17 -10.64
C MET A 1 148.42 84.26 -9.64
N LYS A 2 148.54 84.38 -8.30
CA LYS A 2 147.77 83.53 -7.34
C LYS A 2 146.38 84.06 -6.91
N LYS A 3 146.08 85.36 -7.08
CA LYS A 3 144.81 85.97 -6.61
C LYS A 3 143.60 85.75 -7.54
N ILE A 4 143.82 85.53 -8.85
CA ILE A 4 142.73 85.35 -9.83
C ILE A 4 142.15 83.92 -9.76
N LEU A 5 142.98 82.91 -9.48
CA LEU A 5 142.57 81.50 -9.40
C LEU A 5 141.57 81.24 -8.24
N GLY A 6 141.72 81.94 -7.12
CA GLY A 6 140.84 81.78 -5.95
C GLY A 6 139.46 82.45 -6.09
N ILE A 7 139.28 83.35 -7.05
CA ILE A 7 137.96 83.97 -7.34
C ILE A 7 137.17 83.04 -8.27
N ALA A 8 137.80 82.48 -9.30
CA ALA A 8 137.17 81.52 -10.20
C ALA A 8 136.68 80.26 -9.46
N TRP A 9 137.47 79.76 -8.50
CA TRP A 9 137.08 78.59 -7.70
C TRP A 9 135.83 78.82 -6.84
N ARG A 10 135.67 80.03 -6.27
CA ARG A 10 134.48 80.39 -5.48
C ARG A 10 133.23 80.56 -6.35
N PHE A 11 133.37 81.06 -7.58
CA PHE A 11 132.25 81.22 -8.50
C PHE A 11 131.68 79.87 -8.95
N PHE A 12 132.55 78.91 -9.27
CA PHE A 12 132.15 77.55 -9.66
C PHE A 12 131.35 76.83 -8.57
N TRP A 13 131.76 76.98 -7.30
CA TRP A 13 131.06 76.37 -6.16
C TRP A 13 129.69 77.00 -5.88
N ARG A 14 129.52 78.31 -6.10
CA ARG A 14 128.22 78.99 -5.98
C ARG A 14 127.27 78.64 -7.12
N LEU A 15 127.77 78.48 -8.34
CA LEU A 15 126.93 78.06 -9.47
C LEU A 15 126.40 76.64 -9.28
N LYS A 16 127.23 75.72 -8.81
CA LYS A 16 126.84 74.34 -8.51
C LYS A 16 125.73 74.25 -7.45
N THR A 17 125.79 75.09 -6.41
CA THR A 17 124.79 75.10 -5.33
C THR A 17 123.44 75.64 -5.79
N ILE A 18 123.41 76.66 -6.67
CA ILE A 18 122.17 77.18 -7.26
C ILE A 18 121.50 76.16 -8.17
N LEU A 19 122.28 75.46 -8.99
CA LEU A 19 121.77 74.42 -9.91
C LEU A 19 121.12 73.26 -9.15
N LEU A 20 121.74 72.80 -8.06
CA LEU A 20 121.17 71.75 -7.20
C LEU A 20 119.88 72.21 -6.50
N ALA A 21 119.80 73.46 -6.05
CA ALA A 21 118.59 74.01 -5.44
C ALA A 21 117.41 74.06 -6.43
N LEU A 22 117.64 74.50 -7.66
CA LEU A 22 116.61 74.53 -8.71
C LEU A 22 116.08 73.13 -9.06
N LEU A 23 116.96 72.13 -9.13
CA LEU A 23 116.58 70.75 -9.44
C LEU A 23 115.72 70.15 -8.32
N LEU A 24 116.02 70.48 -7.06
CA LEU A 24 115.25 70.03 -5.89
C LEU A 24 113.86 70.68 -5.84
N VAL A 25 113.77 72.00 -6.11
CA VAL A 25 112.48 72.70 -6.20
C VAL A 25 111.63 72.18 -7.36
N GLY A 26 112.25 71.88 -8.51
CA GLY A 26 111.58 71.27 -9.66
C GLY A 26 110.96 69.91 -9.33
N SER A 27 111.71 69.03 -8.67
CA SER A 27 111.22 67.72 -8.21
C SER A 27 110.05 67.83 -7.22
N LEU A 28 110.10 68.82 -6.32
CA LEU A 28 109.04 69.05 -5.34
C LEU A 28 107.74 69.53 -6.03
N SER A 29 107.86 70.43 -7.02
CA SER A 29 106.71 70.94 -7.78
C SER A 29 106.01 69.86 -8.61
N LEU A 30 106.77 68.94 -9.21
CA LEU A 30 106.23 67.87 -10.04
C LEU A 30 105.41 66.86 -9.21
N ASN A 31 105.86 66.55 -7.99
CA ASN A 31 105.11 65.70 -7.06
C ASN A 31 103.78 66.34 -6.61
N LEU A 32 103.76 67.67 -6.43
CA LEU A 32 102.57 68.41 -6.03
C LEU A 32 101.51 68.40 -7.14
N VAL A 33 101.93 68.47 -8.40
CA VAL A 33 101.02 68.36 -9.56
C VAL A 33 100.43 66.94 -9.68
N LEU A 34 101.22 65.89 -9.46
CA LEU A 34 100.72 64.51 -9.53
C LEU A 34 99.75 64.18 -8.39
N PHE A 35 99.96 64.71 -7.19
CA PHE A 35 99.06 64.51 -6.05
C PHE A 35 97.71 65.23 -6.22
N VAL A 36 97.70 66.37 -6.94
CA VAL A 36 96.49 67.20 -7.15
C VAL A 36 95.80 66.92 -8.50
N GLY A 37 96.39 66.10 -9.38
CA GLY A 37 95.88 65.82 -10.73
C GLY A 37 94.44 65.27 -10.78
N GLY A 38 93.99 64.55 -9.75
CA GLY A 38 92.62 64.02 -9.69
C GLY A 38 91.54 65.08 -9.44
N SER A 39 91.86 66.20 -8.78
CA SER A 39 90.89 67.26 -8.44
C SER A 39 90.90 68.44 -9.42
N LEU A 40 92.00 68.67 -10.15
CA LEU A 40 92.06 69.72 -11.17
C LEU A 40 91.30 69.36 -12.45
N PHE A 41 91.19 68.08 -12.80
CA PHE A 41 90.49 67.64 -14.01
C PHE A 41 88.97 67.91 -13.98
N SER A 42 88.36 67.90 -12.79
CA SER A 42 86.93 68.21 -12.63
C SER A 42 86.65 69.72 -12.66
N ALA A 43 87.57 70.55 -12.16
CA ALA A 43 87.46 72.00 -12.14
C ALA A 43 87.70 72.65 -13.53
N VAL A 44 88.63 72.11 -14.32
CA VAL A 44 88.90 72.62 -15.67
C VAL A 44 87.76 72.32 -16.65
N ASN A 45 87.16 71.12 -16.56
CA ASN A 45 86.05 70.76 -17.43
C ASN A 45 84.75 71.51 -17.10
N SER A 46 84.48 71.79 -15.81
CA SER A 46 83.34 72.61 -15.40
C SER A 46 83.52 74.09 -15.78
N GLY A 47 84.75 74.59 -15.80
CA GLY A 47 85.07 75.93 -16.33
C GLY A 47 84.93 76.05 -17.85
N PHE A 48 85.20 74.99 -18.62
CA PHE A 48 85.13 75.02 -20.09
C PHE A 48 83.69 74.96 -20.63
N GLU A 49 82.79 74.21 -19.97
CA GLU A 49 81.36 74.15 -20.35
C GLU A 49 80.61 75.47 -20.08
N ALA A 50 80.95 76.18 -18.98
CA ALA A 50 80.35 77.46 -18.64
C ALA A 50 80.72 78.60 -19.62
N VAL A 51 81.83 78.45 -20.36
CA VAL A 51 82.37 79.50 -21.24
C VAL A 51 82.08 79.23 -22.73
N SER A 52 81.88 77.98 -23.14
CA SER A 52 81.75 77.62 -24.57
C SER A 52 80.37 77.11 -25.00
N GLY A 53 79.49 76.69 -24.09
CA GLY A 53 78.12 76.25 -24.39
C GLY A 53 77.99 74.95 -25.22
N ILE A 54 79.10 74.32 -25.60
CA ILE A 54 79.12 73.05 -26.34
C ILE A 54 79.21 71.90 -25.33
N GLN A 55 78.17 71.06 -25.29
CA GLN A 55 78.15 69.85 -24.45
C GLN A 55 79.29 68.91 -24.84
N THR A 56 80.16 68.57 -23.89
CA THR A 56 81.25 67.62 -24.09
C THR A 56 80.73 66.17 -24.13
N ILE A 57 81.42 65.26 -24.84
CA ILE A 57 81.02 63.84 -24.94
C ILE A 57 80.88 63.18 -23.55
N ALA A 58 81.65 63.65 -22.57
CA ALA A 58 81.56 63.20 -21.19
C ALA A 58 80.25 63.63 -20.50
N SER A 59 79.71 64.82 -20.76
CA SER A 59 78.45 65.28 -20.17
C SER A 59 77.23 64.65 -20.85
N ARG A 60 77.26 64.40 -22.17
CA ARG A 60 76.22 63.60 -22.85
C ARG A 60 76.17 62.15 -22.36
N ASN A 61 77.31 61.46 -22.27
CA ASN A 61 77.35 60.10 -21.74
C ASN A 61 76.90 60.06 -20.27
N LYS A 62 77.23 61.08 -19.46
CA LYS A 62 76.75 61.19 -18.08
C LYS A 62 75.23 61.40 -18.01
N ALA A 63 74.66 62.21 -18.90
CA ALA A 63 73.22 62.43 -18.99
C ALA A 63 72.47 61.18 -19.46
N GLU A 64 72.99 60.45 -20.44
CA GLU A 64 72.40 59.22 -20.97
C GLU A 64 72.50 58.04 -19.97
N ILE A 65 73.62 57.91 -19.25
CA ILE A 65 73.75 56.96 -18.14
C ILE A 65 72.80 57.33 -17.00
N ALA A 66 72.60 58.63 -16.72
CA ALA A 66 71.65 59.08 -15.71
C ALA A 66 70.20 58.76 -16.11
N SER A 67 69.81 59.01 -17.37
CA SER A 67 68.45 58.70 -17.85
C SER A 67 68.19 57.19 -17.95
N LEU A 68 69.16 56.39 -18.40
CA LEU A 68 69.06 54.93 -18.39
C LEU A 68 68.98 54.37 -16.96
N SER A 69 69.73 54.96 -16.02
CA SER A 69 69.62 54.58 -14.60
C SER A 69 68.24 54.92 -14.04
N GLU A 70 67.65 56.05 -14.44
CA GLU A 70 66.30 56.46 -14.05
C GLU A 70 65.23 55.53 -14.64
N ASP A 71 65.33 55.20 -15.93
CA ASP A 71 64.44 54.25 -16.61
C ASP A 71 64.51 52.85 -15.99
N VAL A 72 65.71 52.34 -15.67
CA VAL A 72 65.86 51.06 -14.97
C VAL A 72 65.25 51.09 -13.56
N ILE A 73 65.30 52.23 -12.86
CA ILE A 73 64.62 52.39 -11.57
C ILE A 73 63.10 52.37 -11.75
N ILE A 74 62.57 53.05 -12.78
CA ILE A 74 61.14 53.08 -13.12
C ILE A 74 60.66 51.68 -13.52
N GLU A 75 61.37 50.98 -14.40
CA GLU A 75 61.02 49.64 -14.86
C GLU A 75 61.06 48.63 -13.70
N ARG A 76 62.06 48.72 -12.80
CA ARG A 76 62.11 47.89 -11.59
C ARG A 76 60.96 48.20 -10.63
N LYS A 77 60.54 49.46 -10.51
CA LYS A 77 59.39 49.85 -9.68
C LYS A 77 58.10 49.29 -10.26
N ALA A 78 57.87 49.47 -11.56
CA ALA A 78 56.73 48.91 -12.28
C ALA A 78 56.69 47.37 -12.18
N LYS A 79 57.84 46.69 -12.35
CA LYS A 79 57.93 45.22 -12.20
C LYS A 79 57.61 44.74 -10.78
N ARG A 80 58.00 45.50 -9.76
CA ARG A 80 57.64 45.19 -8.36
C ARG A 80 56.16 45.37 -8.11
N GLU A 81 55.56 46.42 -8.66
CA GLU A 81 54.13 46.70 -8.55
C GLU A 81 53.30 45.63 -9.27
N VAL A 82 53.64 45.28 -10.51
CA VAL A 82 53.01 44.17 -11.25
C VAL A 82 53.17 42.84 -10.52
N LYS A 83 54.34 42.55 -9.94
CA LYS A 83 54.55 41.34 -9.14
C LYS A 83 53.72 41.36 -7.85
N GLY A 84 53.53 42.53 -7.25
CA GLY A 84 52.66 42.74 -6.09
C GLY A 84 51.19 42.47 -6.43
N GLN A 85 50.68 43.10 -7.48
CA GLN A 85 49.32 42.87 -7.98
C GLN A 85 49.10 41.41 -8.40
N LEU A 86 50.08 40.76 -9.04
CA LEU A 86 49.99 39.35 -9.39
C LEU A 86 49.96 38.46 -8.14
N ALA A 87 50.73 38.78 -7.11
CA ALA A 87 50.69 38.06 -5.83
C ALA A 87 49.34 38.25 -5.13
N GLU A 88 48.81 39.47 -5.09
CA GLU A 88 47.51 39.81 -4.49
C GLU A 88 46.36 39.12 -5.21
N THR A 89 46.28 39.24 -6.54
CA THR A 89 45.26 38.54 -7.35
C THR A 89 45.38 37.02 -7.25
N SER A 90 46.60 36.47 -7.16
CA SER A 90 46.78 35.03 -6.94
C SER A 90 46.26 34.59 -5.57
N ALA A 91 46.46 35.41 -4.52
CA ALA A 91 45.95 35.14 -3.18
C ALA A 91 44.42 35.25 -3.12
N GLU A 92 43.85 36.25 -3.77
CA GLU A 92 42.40 36.43 -3.91
C GLU A 92 41.75 35.24 -4.64
N LEU A 93 42.33 34.78 -5.75
CA LEU A 93 41.83 33.62 -6.48
C LEU A 93 41.88 32.33 -5.65
N VAL A 94 42.90 32.17 -4.79
CA VAL A 94 42.99 31.03 -3.86
C VAL A 94 41.89 31.11 -2.80
N ALA A 95 41.62 32.30 -2.26
CA ALA A 95 40.54 32.53 -1.31
C ALA A 95 39.16 32.28 -1.95
N GLU A 96 38.91 32.79 -3.15
CA GLU A 96 37.66 32.57 -3.89
C GLU A 96 37.43 31.08 -4.19
N ARG A 97 38.49 30.35 -4.59
CA ARG A 97 38.42 28.89 -4.80
C ARG A 97 38.08 28.14 -3.51
N LYS A 98 38.54 28.61 -2.35
CA LYS A 98 38.20 28.01 -1.06
C LYS A 98 36.71 28.21 -0.74
N VAL A 99 36.22 29.45 -0.87
CA VAL A 99 34.80 29.78 -0.66
C VAL A 99 33.92 28.98 -1.63
N LYS A 100 34.30 28.89 -2.91
CA LYS A 100 33.55 28.09 -3.90
C LYS A 100 33.45 26.61 -3.54
N ARG A 101 34.51 26.03 -2.94
CA ARG A 101 34.49 24.63 -2.47
C ARG A 101 33.58 24.46 -1.26
N GLU A 102 33.62 25.38 -0.30
CA GLU A 102 32.73 25.38 0.86
C GLU A 102 31.26 25.50 0.44
N LEU A 103 30.96 26.44 -0.46
CA LEU A 103 29.61 26.62 -1.00
C LEU A 103 29.13 25.39 -1.78
N LYS A 104 30.01 24.75 -2.57
CA LYS A 104 29.68 23.50 -3.25
C LYS A 104 29.41 22.36 -2.26
N GLY A 105 30.12 22.32 -1.14
CA GLY A 105 29.88 21.39 -0.03
C GLY A 105 28.50 21.60 0.59
N GLN A 106 28.18 22.84 0.97
CA GLN A 106 26.87 23.18 1.54
C GLN A 106 25.71 22.89 0.57
N VAL A 107 25.88 23.19 -0.72
CA VAL A 107 24.86 22.86 -1.74
C VAL A 107 24.66 21.35 -1.87
N ALA A 108 25.73 20.55 -1.79
CA ALA A 108 25.63 19.10 -1.82
C ALA A 108 24.94 18.54 -0.56
N GLU A 109 25.23 19.10 0.61
CA GLU A 109 24.60 18.73 1.89
C GLU A 109 23.10 19.06 1.90
N ILE A 110 22.73 20.31 1.57
CA ILE A 110 21.33 20.74 1.47
C ILE A 110 20.57 19.90 0.43
N SER A 111 21.22 19.58 -0.70
CA SER A 111 20.63 18.70 -1.70
C SER A 111 20.41 17.28 -1.16
N GLY A 112 21.29 16.79 -0.29
CA GLY A 112 21.14 15.50 0.39
C GLY A 112 19.98 15.50 1.36
N ASP A 113 19.90 16.50 2.23
CA ASP A 113 18.83 16.66 3.22
C ASP A 113 17.46 16.77 2.57
N LEU A 114 17.34 17.54 1.48
CA LEU A 114 16.08 17.67 0.74
C LEU A 114 15.60 16.33 0.16
N VAL A 115 16.52 15.44 -0.25
CA VAL A 115 16.17 14.09 -0.72
C VAL A 115 15.65 13.24 0.44
N VAL A 116 16.28 13.31 1.61
CA VAL A 116 15.82 12.60 2.82
C VAL A 116 14.43 13.09 3.24
N GLU A 117 14.22 14.41 3.31
CA GLU A 117 12.93 15.01 3.67
C GLU A 117 11.83 14.59 2.68
N ARG A 118 12.13 14.60 1.38
CA ARG A 118 11.19 14.15 0.34
C ARG A 118 10.83 12.67 0.49
N ASN A 119 11.78 11.82 0.85
CA ASN A 119 11.54 10.40 1.08
C ASN A 119 10.69 10.17 2.35
N ALA A 120 11.00 10.87 3.44
CA ALA A 120 10.19 10.84 4.67
C ALA A 120 8.75 11.31 4.41
N LYS A 121 8.57 12.41 3.67
CA LYS A 121 7.25 12.92 3.28
C LYS A 121 6.46 11.92 2.43
N ARG A 122 7.13 11.20 1.52
CA ARG A 122 6.50 10.14 0.72
C ARG A 122 6.05 8.96 1.60
N ALA A 123 6.90 8.52 2.52
CA ALA A 123 6.57 7.44 3.45
C ALA A 123 5.38 7.81 4.33
N LEU A 124 5.38 9.01 4.92
CA LEU A 124 4.28 9.50 5.73
C LEU A 124 2.98 9.61 4.93
N ARG A 125 3.04 10.10 3.68
CA ARG A 125 1.87 10.17 2.80
C ARG A 125 1.31 8.79 2.47
N SER A 126 2.17 7.78 2.31
CA SER A 126 1.74 6.38 2.14
C SER A 126 0.97 5.90 3.37
N GLN A 127 1.55 6.07 4.57
CA GLN A 127 0.89 5.66 5.82
C GLN A 127 -0.47 6.34 6.03
N VAL A 128 -0.57 7.64 5.73
CA VAL A 128 -1.86 8.37 5.80
C VAL A 128 -2.87 7.80 4.80
N SER A 129 -2.43 7.42 3.60
CA SER A 129 -3.30 6.79 2.61
C SER A 129 -3.78 5.41 3.07
N ASP A 130 -2.88 4.60 3.64
CA ASP A 130 -3.18 3.25 4.12
C ASP A 130 -4.16 3.31 5.30
N GLN A 131 -3.92 4.19 6.27
CA GLN A 131 -4.84 4.43 7.39
C GLN A 131 -6.20 4.96 6.93
N ALA A 132 -6.24 5.82 5.90
CA ALA A 132 -7.50 6.29 5.33
C ALA A 132 -8.29 5.13 4.68
N ALA A 133 -7.60 4.18 4.03
CA ALA A 133 -8.22 3.00 3.46
C ALA A 133 -8.76 2.05 4.54
N GLU A 134 -8.00 1.81 5.62
CA GLU A 134 -8.48 1.05 6.78
C GLU A 134 -9.68 1.70 7.47
N LEU A 135 -9.67 3.02 7.64
CA LEU A 135 -10.80 3.73 8.22
C LEU A 135 -12.05 3.63 7.33
N ALA A 136 -11.87 3.62 6.01
CA ALA A 136 -12.96 3.42 5.06
C ALA A 136 -13.55 2.01 5.15
N SER A 137 -12.72 0.97 5.21
CA SER A 137 -13.19 -0.42 5.37
C SER A 137 -13.90 -0.61 6.71
N PHE A 138 -13.34 -0.07 7.80
CA PHE A 138 -13.96 -0.10 9.12
C PHE A 138 -15.33 0.58 9.13
N ARG A 139 -15.47 1.74 8.47
CA ARG A 139 -16.76 2.43 8.35
C ARG A 139 -17.81 1.61 7.60
N VAL A 140 -17.42 0.88 6.55
CA VAL A 140 -18.32 -0.01 5.81
C VAL A 140 -18.78 -1.16 6.71
N SER A 141 -17.85 -1.84 7.38
CA SER A 141 -18.17 -2.92 8.32
C SER A 141 -19.08 -2.45 9.46
N ASN A 142 -18.84 -1.25 10.01
CA ASN A 142 -19.66 -0.70 11.09
C ASN A 142 -21.08 -0.33 10.61
N ARG A 143 -21.22 0.17 9.38
CA ARG A 143 -22.55 0.37 8.75
C ARG A 143 -23.29 -0.95 8.57
N GLN A 144 -22.58 -1.99 8.13
CA GLN A 144 -23.15 -3.33 7.97
C GLN A 144 -23.59 -3.90 9.32
N LEU A 145 -22.74 -3.83 10.35
CA LEU A 145 -23.07 -4.30 11.69
C LEU A 145 -24.26 -3.53 12.28
N LYS A 146 -24.31 -2.20 12.12
CA LYS A 146 -25.45 -1.38 12.55
C LYS A 146 -26.74 -1.77 11.83
N SER A 147 -26.66 -2.13 10.54
CA SER A 147 -27.82 -2.63 9.80
C SER A 147 -28.30 -3.98 10.32
N GLN A 148 -27.39 -4.90 10.63
CA GLN A 148 -27.72 -6.20 11.23
C GLN A 148 -28.33 -6.04 12.62
N VAL A 149 -27.78 -5.17 13.46
CA VAL A 149 -28.34 -4.88 14.80
C VAL A 149 -29.73 -4.27 14.71
N ARG A 150 -29.97 -3.37 13.75
CA ARG A 150 -31.32 -2.81 13.53
C ARG A 150 -32.28 -3.89 13.05
N ASP A 151 -31.86 -4.73 12.11
CA ASP A 151 -32.70 -5.82 11.60
C ASP A 151 -33.05 -6.80 12.75
N ILE A 152 -32.08 -7.17 13.62
CA ILE A 152 -32.31 -7.96 14.84
C ILE A 152 -33.26 -7.24 15.81
N GLY A 153 -33.05 -5.94 16.04
CA GLY A 153 -33.90 -5.13 16.92
C GLY A 153 -35.33 -4.95 16.43
N LEU A 154 -35.55 -5.04 15.11
CA LEU A 154 -36.87 -5.08 14.47
C LEU A 154 -37.44 -6.50 14.37
N GLY A 155 -36.70 -7.51 14.84
CA GLY A 155 -37.08 -8.92 14.73
C GLY A 155 -37.14 -9.42 13.28
N ILE A 156 -36.29 -8.93 12.38
CA ILE A 156 -36.24 -9.35 10.97
C ILE A 156 -35.26 -10.50 10.81
N VAL A 157 -35.72 -11.61 10.23
CA VAL A 157 -34.91 -12.82 9.97
C VAL A 157 -34.86 -13.15 8.48
N PRO A 158 -33.76 -13.77 8.00
CA PRO A 158 -33.72 -14.33 6.65
C PRO A 158 -34.53 -15.62 6.60
N PHE A 159 -35.68 -15.60 5.92
CA PHE A 159 -36.55 -16.76 5.76
C PHE A 159 -36.86 -16.98 4.27
N LYS A 160 -36.59 -18.18 3.75
CA LYS A 160 -36.82 -18.57 2.35
C LYS A 160 -36.27 -17.55 1.31
N GLY A 161 -35.10 -16.97 1.58
CA GLY A 161 -34.42 -15.99 0.71
C GLY A 161 -34.95 -14.55 0.80
N LYS A 162 -35.89 -14.27 1.71
CA LYS A 162 -36.45 -12.94 1.96
C LYS A 162 -36.15 -12.49 3.39
N LYS A 163 -36.05 -11.18 3.60
CA LYS A 163 -36.03 -10.57 4.94
C LYS A 163 -37.46 -10.31 5.39
N VAL A 164 -37.93 -11.03 6.39
CA VAL A 164 -39.30 -10.91 6.92
C VAL A 164 -39.27 -10.76 8.43
N ALA A 165 -40.36 -10.23 9.00
CA ALA A 165 -40.52 -10.21 10.45
C ALA A 165 -40.57 -11.64 10.99
N LEU A 166 -40.05 -11.84 12.19
CA LEU A 166 -39.98 -13.14 12.86
C LEU A 166 -41.38 -13.75 13.02
N SER A 167 -42.34 -12.94 13.46
CA SER A 167 -43.73 -13.36 13.56
C SER A 167 -44.27 -13.84 12.21
N ALA A 168 -44.00 -13.11 11.13
CA ALA A 168 -44.46 -13.50 9.79
C ALA A 168 -43.84 -14.83 9.31
N ALA A 169 -42.56 -15.09 9.62
CA ALA A 169 -41.92 -16.38 9.31
C ALA A 169 -42.56 -17.54 10.11
N VAL A 170 -42.87 -17.30 11.38
CA VAL A 170 -43.55 -18.28 12.24
C VAL A 170 -44.98 -18.52 11.78
N ASP A 171 -45.74 -17.46 11.50
CA ASP A 171 -47.14 -17.54 11.07
C ASP A 171 -47.26 -18.25 9.72
N GLU A 172 -46.43 -17.90 8.73
CA GLU A 172 -46.41 -18.58 7.42
C GLU A 172 -46.14 -20.08 7.59
N THR A 173 -45.17 -20.41 8.45
CA THR A 173 -44.78 -21.78 8.75
C THR A 173 -45.91 -22.54 9.44
N ALA A 174 -46.55 -21.94 10.45
CA ALA A 174 -47.67 -22.51 11.17
C ALA A 174 -48.86 -22.76 10.24
N ASP A 175 -49.20 -21.82 9.35
CA ASP A 175 -50.27 -21.95 8.38
C ASP A 175 -50.04 -23.12 7.41
N MET A 176 -48.82 -23.26 6.88
CA MET A 176 -48.49 -24.38 5.99
C MET A 176 -48.59 -25.74 6.70
N VAL A 177 -48.13 -25.82 7.95
CA VAL A 177 -48.25 -27.03 8.76
C VAL A 177 -49.70 -27.34 9.08
N ASN A 178 -50.46 -26.35 9.55
CA ASN A 178 -51.87 -26.51 9.90
C ASN A 178 -52.69 -26.96 8.69
N ARG A 179 -52.49 -26.34 7.52
CA ARG A 179 -53.19 -26.69 6.29
C ARG A 179 -52.89 -28.13 5.84
N ARG A 180 -51.64 -28.59 6.01
CA ARG A 180 -51.27 -30.00 5.75
C ARG A 180 -51.87 -30.94 6.78
N ALA A 181 -51.75 -30.63 8.06
CA ALA A 181 -52.32 -31.45 9.14
C ALA A 181 -53.82 -31.67 8.95
N VAL A 182 -54.57 -30.62 8.61
CA VAL A 182 -56.01 -30.73 8.30
C VAL A 182 -56.26 -31.61 7.07
N LYS A 183 -55.47 -31.45 6.00
CA LYS A 183 -55.61 -32.27 4.78
C LYS A 183 -55.31 -33.75 5.05
N THR A 184 -54.24 -34.03 5.79
CA THR A 184 -53.85 -35.38 6.20
C THR A 184 -54.94 -36.01 7.05
N ALA A 185 -55.36 -35.35 8.14
CA ALA A 185 -56.42 -35.85 9.03
C ALA A 185 -57.73 -36.14 8.27
N LYS A 186 -58.13 -35.26 7.35
CA LYS A 186 -59.30 -35.50 6.48
C LYS A 186 -59.13 -36.73 5.60
N ARG A 187 -57.94 -36.94 5.04
CA ARG A 187 -57.65 -38.11 4.19
C ARG A 187 -57.76 -39.40 4.99
N GLU A 188 -57.16 -39.45 6.18
CA GLU A 188 -57.21 -40.62 7.07
C GLU A 188 -58.66 -40.98 7.44
N VAL A 189 -59.43 -40.00 7.92
CA VAL A 189 -60.84 -40.23 8.32
C VAL A 189 -61.69 -40.64 7.11
N ALA A 190 -61.49 -40.02 5.95
CA ALA A 190 -62.26 -40.33 4.75
C ALA A 190 -61.87 -41.68 4.13
N SER A 191 -60.65 -42.18 4.34
CA SER A 191 -60.21 -43.47 3.81
C SER A 191 -60.65 -44.66 4.65
N MET A 192 -60.97 -44.48 5.94
CA MET A 192 -61.34 -45.58 6.85
C MET A 192 -62.37 -46.57 6.28
N PRO A 193 -63.47 -46.16 5.62
CA PRO A 193 -64.45 -47.11 5.07
C PRO A 193 -63.85 -47.96 3.94
N ALA A 194 -62.96 -47.38 3.13
CA ALA A 194 -62.32 -48.08 2.03
C ALA A 194 -61.20 -49.01 2.54
N GLU A 195 -60.56 -48.68 3.66
CA GLU A 195 -59.58 -49.52 4.36
C GLU A 195 -60.16 -50.83 4.90
N ALA A 196 -61.46 -50.84 5.22
CA ALA A 196 -62.15 -52.04 5.70
C ALA A 196 -62.50 -53.06 4.58
N ILE A 197 -62.37 -52.68 3.31
CA ILE A 197 -62.73 -53.55 2.17
C ILE A 197 -61.56 -54.51 1.88
N PRO A 198 -61.76 -55.84 1.83
CA PRO A 198 -60.67 -56.78 1.52
C PRO A 198 -59.95 -56.47 0.21
N TYR A 199 -58.61 -56.52 0.22
CA TYR A 199 -57.69 -56.19 -0.89
C TYR A 199 -57.68 -54.73 -1.36
N LEU A 200 -58.84 -54.07 -1.45
CA LEU A 200 -58.94 -52.64 -1.74
C LEU A 200 -58.39 -51.80 -0.59
N GLY A 201 -58.65 -52.23 0.65
CA GLY A 201 -58.20 -51.55 1.85
C GLY A 201 -56.70 -51.49 1.98
N THR A 202 -55.98 -52.57 1.66
CA THR A 202 -54.51 -52.54 1.62
C THR A 202 -53.97 -51.55 0.59
N ALA A 203 -54.62 -51.43 -0.57
CA ALA A 203 -54.23 -50.44 -1.57
C ALA A 203 -54.51 -49.00 -1.10
N MET A 204 -55.62 -48.78 -0.39
CA MET A 204 -55.94 -47.49 0.22
C MET A 204 -54.94 -47.11 1.31
N ILE A 205 -54.62 -48.02 2.24
CA ILE A 205 -53.61 -47.80 3.29
C ILE A 205 -52.28 -47.38 2.67
N VAL A 206 -51.76 -48.14 1.70
CA VAL A 206 -50.49 -47.79 1.01
C VAL A 206 -50.54 -46.40 0.39
N GLY A 207 -51.63 -46.08 -0.32
CA GLY A 207 -51.76 -44.78 -0.99
C GLY A 207 -51.86 -43.61 0.00
N VAL A 208 -52.65 -43.79 1.05
CA VAL A 208 -52.88 -42.80 2.10
C VAL A 208 -51.60 -42.55 2.89
N THR A 209 -50.93 -43.61 3.36
CA THR A 209 -49.62 -43.53 4.06
C THR A 209 -48.53 -42.91 3.18
N ALA A 210 -48.49 -43.18 1.88
CA ALA A 210 -47.52 -42.54 0.98
C ALA A 210 -47.70 -41.02 0.92
N LEU A 211 -48.95 -40.56 0.92
CA LEU A 211 -49.24 -39.14 0.97
C LEU A 211 -49.00 -38.55 2.38
N GLU A 212 -49.14 -39.32 3.46
CA GLU A 212 -48.79 -38.88 4.83
C GLU A 212 -47.29 -38.61 4.95
N LEU A 213 -46.47 -39.56 4.51
CA LEU A 213 -45.01 -39.39 4.52
C LEU A 213 -44.57 -38.19 3.67
N TYR A 214 -45.26 -37.92 2.55
CA TYR A 214 -45.02 -36.72 1.77
C TYR A 214 -45.32 -35.44 2.56
N ASP A 215 -46.50 -35.35 3.19
CA ASP A 215 -46.93 -34.18 3.97
C ASP A 215 -46.01 -33.96 5.20
N LEU A 216 -45.56 -35.04 5.86
CA LEU A 216 -44.59 -35.02 6.96
C LEU A 216 -43.20 -34.55 6.50
N CYS A 217 -42.68 -35.10 5.40
CA CYS A 217 -41.40 -34.67 4.81
C CYS A 217 -41.43 -33.17 4.46
N ALA A 218 -42.52 -32.70 3.86
CA ALA A 218 -42.68 -31.30 3.54
C ALA A 218 -42.74 -30.43 4.82
N THR A 219 -43.40 -30.91 5.87
CA THR A 219 -43.45 -30.24 7.18
C THR A 219 -42.07 -30.09 7.80
N LEU A 220 -41.25 -31.15 7.76
CA LEU A 220 -39.87 -31.12 8.24
C LEU A 220 -39.00 -30.12 7.47
N LYS A 221 -39.19 -30.01 6.14
CA LYS A 221 -38.49 -29.02 5.33
C LYS A 221 -38.85 -27.58 5.71
N ASP A 222 -40.13 -27.31 5.97
CA ASP A 222 -40.56 -25.98 6.43
C ASP A 222 -40.06 -25.67 7.84
N MET A 223 -40.09 -26.65 8.76
CA MET A 223 -39.50 -26.48 10.10
C MET A 223 -38.00 -26.21 10.01
N SER A 224 -37.27 -26.93 9.17
CA SER A 224 -35.83 -26.72 8.95
C SER A 224 -35.54 -25.34 8.34
N ALA A 225 -36.37 -24.88 7.40
CA ALA A 225 -36.26 -23.53 6.87
C ALA A 225 -36.48 -22.47 7.96
N LEU A 226 -37.44 -22.68 8.86
CA LEU A 226 -37.66 -21.80 10.01
C LEU A 226 -36.49 -21.85 11.00
N LYS A 227 -36.01 -23.04 11.38
CA LYS A 227 -34.82 -23.21 12.25
C LYS A 227 -33.59 -22.46 11.71
N ARG A 228 -33.35 -22.54 10.39
CA ARG A 228 -32.27 -21.80 9.72
C ARG A 228 -32.45 -20.27 9.75
N ALA A 229 -33.68 -19.78 9.82
CA ALA A 229 -33.94 -18.35 9.98
C ALA A 229 -33.53 -17.85 11.37
N PHE A 230 -33.66 -18.69 12.40
CA PHE A 230 -33.18 -18.39 13.76
C PHE A 230 -31.68 -18.61 13.92
N ASN A 231 -31.14 -19.67 13.31
CA ASN A 231 -29.74 -20.04 13.37
C ASN A 231 -29.20 -20.36 11.97
N PRO A 232 -28.50 -19.42 11.32
CA PRO A 232 -27.96 -19.61 9.96
C PRO A 232 -26.96 -20.76 9.86
N ASP A 233 -26.28 -21.10 10.97
CA ASP A 233 -25.29 -22.18 11.04
C ASP A 233 -25.95 -23.54 11.32
N PHE A 234 -27.28 -23.59 11.39
CA PHE A 234 -28.02 -24.83 11.54
C PHE A 234 -27.84 -25.71 10.30
N GLY A 235 -26.92 -26.68 10.40
CA GLY A 235 -26.77 -27.77 9.46
C GLY A 235 -27.94 -28.75 9.60
N GLN A 236 -28.64 -29.02 8.51
CA GLN A 236 -29.66 -30.06 8.47
C GLN A 236 -28.95 -31.41 8.55
N SER A 237 -29.17 -32.19 9.60
CA SER A 237 -28.64 -33.55 9.67
C SER A 237 -29.49 -34.49 8.81
N ASP A 238 -28.87 -35.53 8.27
CA ASP A 238 -29.55 -36.55 7.47
C ASP A 238 -30.66 -37.26 8.28
N GLU A 239 -30.52 -37.29 9.62
CA GLU A 239 -31.50 -37.83 10.57
C GLU A 239 -32.79 -37.01 10.59
N GLU A 240 -32.73 -35.67 10.46
CA GLU A 240 -33.93 -34.82 10.40
C GLU A 240 -34.74 -34.99 9.10
N LEU A 241 -34.13 -35.61 8.07
CA LEU A 241 -34.77 -35.91 6.78
C LEU A 241 -35.00 -37.42 6.58
N GLU A 242 -34.82 -38.25 7.61
CA GLU A 242 -35.03 -39.70 7.51
C GLU A 242 -36.46 -40.03 7.04
N VAL A 243 -37.45 -39.26 7.49
CA VAL A 243 -38.86 -39.38 7.05
C VAL A 243 -39.01 -39.18 5.54
N CYS A 244 -38.20 -38.31 4.93
CA CYS A 244 -38.21 -38.10 3.48
C CYS A 244 -37.61 -39.28 2.70
N ALA A 245 -36.84 -40.15 3.36
CA ALA A 245 -36.22 -41.32 2.77
C ALA A 245 -37.00 -42.63 3.03
N MET A 246 -38.04 -42.60 3.87
CA MET A 246 -38.91 -43.74 4.14
C MET A 246 -39.65 -44.17 2.86
N LYS A 247 -39.64 -45.46 2.56
CA LYS A 247 -40.34 -46.04 1.40
C LYS A 247 -41.57 -46.79 1.86
N VAL A 248 -42.72 -46.49 1.27
CA VAL A 248 -43.93 -47.28 1.48
C VAL A 248 -43.87 -48.52 0.58
N PRO A 249 -43.98 -49.74 1.14
CA PRO A 249 -44.03 -50.96 0.35
C PRO A 249 -45.25 -51.00 -0.58
N PRO A 250 -45.16 -51.59 -1.79
CA PRO A 250 -46.30 -51.74 -2.68
C PRO A 250 -47.32 -52.73 -2.13
N LYS A 251 -48.60 -52.56 -2.49
CA LYS A 251 -49.72 -53.41 -2.01
C LYS A 251 -49.47 -54.92 -2.17
N ALA A 252 -48.82 -55.31 -3.27
CA ALA A 252 -48.59 -56.72 -3.60
C ALA A 252 -47.63 -57.36 -2.59
N GLU A 253 -46.57 -56.64 -2.23
CA GLU A 253 -45.58 -57.06 -1.24
C GLU A 253 -46.21 -57.19 0.15
N ILE A 254 -47.08 -56.25 0.53
CA ILE A 254 -47.81 -56.33 1.82
C ILE A 254 -48.73 -57.55 1.85
N ILE A 255 -49.52 -57.77 0.79
CA ILE A 255 -50.44 -58.92 0.72
C ILE A 255 -49.66 -60.23 0.72
N GLU A 256 -48.53 -60.30 0.02
CA GLU A 256 -47.66 -61.47 -0.01
C GLU A 256 -47.03 -61.74 1.35
N ALA A 257 -46.49 -60.71 2.02
CA ALA A 257 -45.89 -60.83 3.35
C ALA A 257 -46.91 -61.33 4.39
N VAL A 258 -48.13 -60.79 4.38
CA VAL A 258 -49.22 -61.24 5.27
C VAL A 258 -49.62 -62.68 4.98
N LYS A 259 -49.75 -63.06 3.70
CA LYS A 259 -50.08 -64.44 3.31
C LYS A 259 -48.97 -65.43 3.68
N ALA A 260 -47.70 -65.01 3.52
CA ALA A 260 -46.54 -65.85 3.81
C ALA A 260 -46.34 -66.05 5.31
N SER A 261 -46.62 -65.05 6.14
CA SER A 261 -46.42 -65.17 7.59
C SER A 261 -47.31 -64.21 8.41
N PRO A 262 -48.59 -64.58 8.66
CA PRO A 262 -49.52 -63.77 9.44
C PRO A 262 -49.04 -63.49 10.86
N GLU A 263 -48.42 -64.47 11.52
CA GLU A 263 -47.90 -64.34 12.89
C GLU A 263 -46.77 -63.32 12.99
N LYS A 264 -45.86 -63.28 12.01
CA LYS A 264 -44.77 -62.29 11.95
C LYS A 264 -45.30 -60.88 11.68
N ALA A 265 -46.26 -60.76 10.75
CA ALA A 265 -46.91 -59.47 10.47
C ALA A 265 -47.61 -58.93 11.73
N TRP A 266 -48.32 -59.80 12.46
CA TRP A 266 -48.98 -59.45 13.73
C TRP A 266 -47.99 -59.05 14.83
N ALA A 267 -46.88 -59.79 14.98
CA ALA A 267 -45.85 -59.47 15.95
C ALA A 267 -45.18 -58.11 15.66
N ALA A 268 -44.88 -57.82 14.39
CA ALA A 268 -44.30 -56.55 13.98
C ALA A 268 -45.25 -55.36 14.23
N ALA A 269 -46.53 -55.51 13.91
CA ALA A 269 -47.55 -54.50 14.20
C ALA A 269 -47.67 -54.27 15.72
N THR A 270 -47.78 -55.35 16.50
CA THR A 270 -47.91 -55.26 17.97
C THR A 270 -46.69 -54.58 18.61
N ALA A 271 -45.48 -54.83 18.09
CA ALA A 271 -44.27 -54.19 18.59
C ALA A 271 -44.20 -52.68 18.30
N ALA A 272 -44.86 -52.21 17.24
CA ALA A 272 -44.92 -50.80 16.85
C ALA A 272 -46.13 -50.05 17.45
N THR A 273 -47.07 -50.76 18.07
CA THR A 273 -48.30 -50.17 18.62
C THR A 273 -48.12 -49.87 20.12
N PRO A 274 -48.58 -48.71 20.62
CA PRO A 274 -48.54 -48.41 22.06
C PRO A 274 -49.26 -49.46 22.91
N SER A 275 -48.80 -49.63 24.14
CA SER A 275 -49.43 -50.49 25.14
C SER A 275 -50.79 -49.95 25.59
N TRP A 276 -51.64 -50.82 26.13
CA TRP A 276 -52.98 -50.43 26.59
C TRP A 276 -52.97 -49.41 27.74
N SER A 277 -51.91 -49.39 28.54
CA SER A 277 -51.69 -48.37 29.58
C SER A 277 -51.40 -46.99 29.02
N GLU A 278 -50.79 -46.89 27.84
CA GLU A 278 -50.46 -45.62 27.17
C GLU A 278 -51.69 -45.06 26.45
N LEU A 279 -52.49 -45.92 25.82
CA LEU A 279 -53.73 -45.52 25.15
C LEU A 279 -54.79 -44.94 26.10
N LYS A 280 -54.86 -45.44 27.34
CA LYS A 280 -55.78 -44.90 28.37
C LYS A 280 -55.43 -43.48 28.85
N GLN A 281 -54.21 -43.02 28.60
CA GLN A 281 -53.76 -41.68 28.98
C GLN A 281 -54.06 -40.63 27.90
N PHE A 282 -54.47 -41.07 26.70
CA PHE A 282 -54.91 -40.18 25.64
C PHE A 282 -56.37 -39.77 25.88
N GLU A 283 -56.59 -38.50 26.19
CA GLU A 283 -57.93 -37.90 26.14
C GLU A 283 -58.30 -37.62 24.67
N PHE A 284 -59.31 -38.32 24.17
CA PHE A 284 -59.86 -38.05 22.85
C PHE A 284 -60.86 -36.90 22.96
N PRO A 285 -60.77 -35.86 22.11
CA PRO A 285 -61.77 -34.80 22.08
C PRO A 285 -63.14 -35.36 21.68
N ASP A 286 -64.23 -34.78 22.21
CA ASP A 286 -65.59 -35.09 21.80
C ASP A 286 -65.81 -34.63 20.36
N VAL A 287 -65.60 -35.55 19.40
CA VAL A 287 -65.84 -35.29 17.98
C VAL A 287 -67.31 -35.58 17.67
N SER A 288 -68.02 -34.60 17.10
CA SER A 288 -69.36 -34.78 16.55
C SER A 288 -69.29 -35.68 15.31
N TRP A 289 -69.44 -37.00 15.53
CA TRP A 289 -69.35 -38.01 14.48
C TRP A 289 -70.38 -37.81 13.36
N THR A 290 -71.56 -37.28 13.66
CA THR A 290 -72.61 -36.99 12.68
C THR A 290 -72.25 -35.85 11.72
N GLU A 291 -71.64 -34.79 12.23
CA GLU A 291 -71.23 -33.62 11.44
C GLU A 291 -69.96 -33.92 10.65
N MET A 292 -69.03 -34.68 11.24
CA MET A 292 -67.86 -35.22 10.54
C MET A 292 -68.27 -36.21 9.44
N TRP A 293 -69.23 -37.09 9.67
CA TRP A 293 -69.71 -38.03 8.65
C TRP A 293 -70.44 -37.34 7.49
N GLY A 294 -71.23 -36.30 7.77
CA GLY A 294 -71.90 -35.48 6.75
C GLY A 294 -70.93 -34.68 5.87
N THR A 295 -69.88 -34.12 6.46
CA THR A 295 -68.80 -33.42 5.73
C THR A 295 -67.88 -34.38 4.97
N THR A 296 -67.67 -35.59 5.49
CA THR A 296 -66.90 -36.66 4.82
C THR A 296 -67.65 -37.24 3.62
N THR A 297 -68.96 -37.50 3.74
CA THR A 297 -69.75 -38.04 2.63
C THR A 297 -69.94 -37.03 1.50
N SER A 298 -70.15 -35.75 1.82
CA SER A 298 -70.19 -34.67 0.82
C SER A 298 -68.82 -34.41 0.18
N GLY A 299 -67.73 -34.36 0.97
CA GLY A 299 -66.38 -34.22 0.43
C GLY A 299 -65.91 -35.43 -0.40
N ALA A 300 -66.31 -36.65 -0.01
CA ALA A 300 -66.09 -37.86 -0.81
C ALA A 300 -66.93 -37.84 -2.07
N SER A 301 -68.18 -37.37 -2.03
CA SER A 301 -69.02 -37.15 -3.21
C SER A 301 -68.40 -36.15 -4.18
N ASP A 302 -67.95 -34.99 -3.70
CA ASP A 302 -67.31 -33.95 -4.52
C ASP A 302 -65.98 -34.43 -5.12
N ILE A 303 -65.18 -35.19 -4.37
CA ILE A 303 -63.96 -35.82 -4.89
C ILE A 303 -64.34 -36.90 -5.90
N TRP A 304 -65.38 -37.69 -5.66
CA TRP A 304 -65.83 -38.74 -6.58
C TRP A 304 -66.44 -38.16 -7.86
N GLU A 305 -67.13 -37.02 -7.81
CA GLU A 305 -67.68 -36.30 -8.97
C GLU A 305 -66.57 -35.58 -9.76
N ASN A 306 -65.66 -34.86 -9.09
CA ASN A 306 -64.50 -34.24 -9.75
C ASN A 306 -63.50 -35.28 -10.29
N THR A 307 -63.47 -36.48 -9.68
CA THR A 307 -62.71 -37.63 -10.19
C THR A 307 -63.52 -38.42 -11.21
N ALA A 308 -64.86 -38.35 -11.27
CA ALA A 308 -65.67 -39.07 -12.26
C ALA A 308 -65.43 -38.59 -13.69
N GLU A 309 -65.17 -37.29 -13.88
CA GLU A 309 -64.75 -36.75 -15.18
C GLU A 309 -63.37 -37.28 -15.62
N GLY A 310 -62.44 -37.52 -14.68
CA GLY A 310 -61.15 -38.18 -14.94
C GLY A 310 -61.22 -39.71 -14.95
N ALA A 311 -62.18 -40.32 -14.25
CA ALA A 311 -62.34 -41.75 -14.08
C ALA A 311 -63.01 -42.40 -15.28
N ASN A 312 -63.74 -41.66 -16.11
CA ASN A 312 -64.17 -42.16 -17.42
C ASN A 312 -62.97 -42.33 -18.37
N ASP A 313 -61.97 -41.44 -18.33
CA ASP A 313 -60.74 -41.57 -19.14
C ASP A 313 -59.80 -42.66 -18.59
N ILE A 314 -59.63 -42.72 -17.27
CA ILE A 314 -58.83 -43.78 -16.61
C ILE A 314 -59.54 -45.13 -16.70
N GLY A 315 -60.87 -45.19 -16.55
CA GLY A 315 -61.67 -46.39 -16.73
C GLY A 315 -61.64 -46.91 -18.17
N ALA A 316 -61.64 -46.01 -19.17
CA ALA A 316 -61.43 -46.39 -20.57
C ALA A 316 -60.00 -46.92 -20.82
N LYS A 317 -58.97 -46.31 -20.21
CA LYS A 317 -57.57 -46.78 -20.30
C LYS A 317 -57.34 -48.12 -19.60
N VAL A 318 -57.94 -48.32 -18.42
CA VAL A 318 -57.86 -49.57 -17.65
C VAL A 318 -58.65 -50.69 -18.34
N LYS A 319 -59.83 -50.39 -18.90
CA LYS A 319 -60.60 -51.37 -19.70
C LYS A 319 -59.88 -51.76 -20.99
N LYS A 320 -59.16 -50.83 -21.62
CA LYS A 320 -58.32 -51.09 -22.79
C LYS A 320 -57.06 -51.89 -22.44
N TRP A 321 -56.52 -51.72 -21.23
CA TRP A 321 -55.40 -52.50 -20.70
C TRP A 321 -55.84 -53.92 -20.29
N TRP A 322 -57.07 -54.08 -19.80
CA TRP A 322 -57.64 -55.36 -19.38
C TRP A 322 -58.15 -56.25 -20.52
N LEU A 323 -58.43 -55.68 -21.70
CA LEU A 323 -58.90 -56.41 -22.90
C LEU A 323 -57.78 -56.67 -23.93
N ALA A 324 -56.52 -56.53 -23.51
CA ALA A 324 -55.33 -56.72 -24.35
C ALA A 324 -54.55 -58.02 -24.06
N GLU A 325 -55.20 -58.99 -23.41
CA GLU A 325 -54.86 -60.42 -23.44
C GLU A 325 -55.88 -61.18 -24.28
#